data_AF-A0A955EZS7-F1
#
_entry.id   AF-A0A955EZS7-F1
#
_cell.length_a   1.000
_cell.length_b   1.000
_cell.length_c   1.000
_cell.angle_alpha   90.00
_cell.angle_beta   90.00
_cell.angle_gamma   90.00
#
_symmetry.space_group_name_H-M   'P 1'
#
loop_
_entity.id
_entity.type
_entity.pdbx_description
1 polymer ?
#
loop_
_entity_poly.entity_id
_entity_poly.type
_entity_poly.pdbx_seq_one_letter_code
_entity_poly.pdbx_strand_id
1 'polypeptide(L)'
;MKDTAAAMAKDYVMIEIDVDRMAMGKHVADKLTGGQSKGFPWTVILDGEGNQLVTSDGPKGNIGCPVTDEESSWFLEMIDRTRQHMSDADRAAIARDLATHATKINAARRR
;
A
#
# COMPACT_ATOMS: atom_id res chain seq x y z
N MET A 1 0.08 2.14 15.70
CA MET A 1 -0.73 2.90 14.71
C MET A 1 -0.40 4.39 14.62
N LYS A 2 -0.30 5.18 15.72
CA LYS A 2 0.18 6.59 15.62
C LYS A 2 1.60 6.68 15.04
N ASP A 3 2.46 5.71 15.36
CA ASP A 3 3.86 5.68 14.90
C ASP A 3 3.98 5.34 13.41
N THR A 4 3.17 4.42 12.89
CA THR A 4 3.12 4.07 11.46
C THR A 4 2.67 5.25 10.60
N ALA A 5 1.61 5.96 11.01
CA ALA A 5 1.15 7.12 10.26
C ALA A 5 2.22 8.23 10.22
N ALA A 6 2.88 8.49 11.36
CA ALA A 6 3.98 9.46 11.44
C ALA A 6 5.19 9.04 10.59
N ALA A 7 5.53 7.76 10.54
CA ALA A 7 6.57 7.22 9.68
C ALA A 7 6.24 7.43 8.19
N MET A 8 5.04 6.99 7.77
CA MET A 8 4.60 7.12 6.37
C MET A 8 4.59 8.57 5.89
N ALA A 9 4.18 9.51 6.74
CA ALA A 9 4.12 10.93 6.42
C ALA A 9 5.49 11.59 6.17
N LYS A 10 6.61 10.92 6.47
CA LYS A 10 7.95 11.43 6.16
C LYS A 10 8.27 11.39 4.67
N ASP A 11 7.69 10.43 3.93
CA ASP A 11 7.98 10.22 2.51
C ASP A 11 6.74 10.25 1.61
N TYR A 12 5.55 10.00 2.17
CA TYR A 12 4.35 9.82 1.37
C TYR A 12 3.28 10.84 1.72
N VAL A 13 2.65 11.38 0.67
CA VAL A 13 1.35 12.02 0.74
C VAL A 13 0.31 10.96 0.41
N MET A 14 -0.46 10.53 1.42
CA MET A 14 -1.49 9.52 1.22
C MET A 14 -2.73 10.15 0.56
N ILE A 15 -3.15 9.59 -0.57
CA ILE A 15 -4.35 10.01 -1.30
C ILE A 15 -5.24 8.80 -1.48
N GLU A 16 -6.46 8.88 -0.96
CA GLU A 16 -7.49 7.87 -1.15
C GLU A 16 -8.39 8.28 -2.32
N ILE A 17 -8.57 7.38 -3.28
CA ILE A 17 -9.48 7.57 -4.40
C ILE A 17 -10.62 6.57 -4.28
N ASP A 18 -11.82 7.06 -4.02
CA ASP A 18 -13.04 6.26 -4.10
C ASP A 18 -13.57 6.34 -5.53
N VAL A 19 -13.46 5.23 -6.25
CA VAL A 19 -13.80 5.16 -7.69
C VAL A 19 -15.29 5.36 -7.97
N ASP A 20 -16.15 5.12 -6.98
CA ASP A 20 -17.60 5.18 -7.10
C ASP A 20 -18.16 6.52 -6.59
N ARG A 21 -17.53 7.10 -5.54
CA ARG A 21 -18.03 8.32 -4.88
C ARG A 21 -17.39 9.60 -5.36
N MET A 22 -16.15 9.56 -5.86
CA MET A 22 -15.48 10.74 -6.37
C MET A 22 -15.85 10.97 -7.84
N ALA A 23 -16.20 12.20 -8.20
CA ALA A 23 -16.68 12.54 -9.55
C ALA A 23 -15.73 12.08 -10.69
N MET A 24 -14.42 12.09 -10.44
CA MET A 24 -13.39 11.64 -11.38
C MET A 24 -12.67 10.36 -10.91
N GLY A 25 -13.18 9.67 -9.89
CA GLY A 25 -12.50 8.54 -9.25
C GLY A 25 -12.18 7.41 -10.23
N LYS A 26 -13.18 6.98 -11.03
CA LYS A 26 -12.98 5.98 -12.09
C LYS A 26 -11.98 6.43 -13.14
N HIS A 27 -12.03 7.68 -13.59
CA HIS A 27 -11.10 8.21 -14.60
C HIS A 27 -9.65 8.22 -14.09
N VAL A 28 -9.44 8.59 -12.82
CA VAL A 28 -8.12 8.56 -12.19
C VAL A 28 -7.63 7.11 -12.08
N ALA A 29 -8.49 6.18 -11.62
CA ALA A 29 -8.13 4.77 -11.54
C ALA A 29 -7.77 4.19 -12.92
N ASP A 30 -8.58 4.44 -13.95
CA ASP A 30 -8.32 3.97 -15.31
C ASP A 30 -6.99 4.52 -15.85
N LYS A 31 -6.65 5.77 -15.55
CA LYS A 31 -5.35 6.35 -15.93
C LYS A 31 -4.18 5.67 -15.22
N LEU A 32 -4.31 5.41 -13.91
CA LEU A 32 -3.25 4.78 -13.10
C LEU A 32 -3.05 3.30 -13.42
N THR A 33 -4.12 2.58 -13.78
CA THR A 33 -4.06 1.15 -14.10
C THR A 33 -3.84 0.87 -15.59
N GLY A 34 -3.76 1.90 -16.43
CA GLY A 34 -3.72 1.75 -17.89
C GLY A 34 -4.98 1.09 -18.45
N GLY A 35 -6.14 1.33 -17.83
CA GLY A 35 -7.43 0.75 -18.18
C GLY A 35 -7.63 -0.70 -17.75
N GLN A 36 -6.67 -1.28 -17.00
CA GLN A 36 -6.81 -2.64 -16.49
C GLN A 36 -7.79 -2.69 -15.32
N SER A 37 -8.64 -3.71 -15.29
CA SER A 37 -9.47 -4.01 -14.12
C SER A 37 -8.58 -4.51 -12.98
N LYS A 38 -8.60 -3.80 -11.84
CA LYS A 38 -7.90 -4.18 -10.61
C LYS A 38 -8.91 -4.49 -9.51
N GLY A 39 -8.59 -5.43 -8.62
CA GLY A 39 -9.36 -5.61 -7.38
C GLY A 39 -9.04 -4.48 -6.40
N PHE A 40 -10.05 -3.89 -5.77
CA PHE A 40 -9.84 -2.85 -4.75
C PHE A 40 -9.80 -3.45 -3.32
N PRO A 41 -8.98 -2.92 -2.39
CA PRO A 41 -8.07 -1.78 -2.57
C PRO A 41 -6.87 -2.11 -3.48
N TRP A 42 -6.45 -1.14 -4.30
CA TRP A 42 -5.25 -1.19 -5.13
C TRP A 42 -4.46 0.09 -4.91
N THR A 43 -3.14 -0.03 -4.79
CA THR A 43 -2.26 1.08 -4.39
C THR A 43 -1.13 1.25 -5.39
N VAL A 44 -0.74 2.50 -5.63
CA VAL A 44 0.43 2.87 -6.42
C VAL A 44 1.21 3.96 -5.72
N ILE A 45 2.54 3.86 -5.75
CA ILE A 45 3.45 4.91 -5.31
C ILE A 45 3.99 5.62 -6.55
N LEU A 46 3.86 6.94 -6.55
CA LEU A 46 4.31 7.82 -7.63
C LEU A 46 5.51 8.66 -7.16
N ASP A 47 6.33 9.13 -8.10
CA ASP A 47 7.30 10.19 -7.83
C ASP A 47 6.65 11.59 -7.81
N GLY A 48 7.47 12.62 -7.60
CA GLY A 48 7.01 14.02 -7.56
C GLY A 48 6.50 14.57 -8.90
N GLU A 49 6.77 13.88 -10.01
CA GLU A 49 6.28 14.23 -11.35
C GLU A 49 5.02 13.44 -11.73
N GLY A 50 4.60 12.48 -10.88
CA GLY A 50 3.45 11.61 -11.10
C GLY A 50 3.76 10.35 -11.90
N ASN A 51 5.04 10.01 -12.09
CA ASN A 51 5.42 8.73 -12.72
C ASN A 51 5.29 7.59 -11.71
N GLN A 52 4.86 6.42 -12.19
CA GLN A 52 4.72 5.24 -11.36
C GLN A 52 6.08 4.64 -10.96
N LEU A 53 6.31 4.49 -9.66
CA LEU A 53 7.49 3.82 -9.10
C LEU A 53 7.23 2.34 -8.82
N VAL A 54 6.11 2.04 -8.14
CA VAL A 54 5.74 0.66 -7.79
C VAL A 54 4.23 0.56 -7.49
N THR A 55 3.63 -0.60 -7.77
CA THR A 55 2.21 -0.88 -7.49
C THR A 55 2.04 -2.02 -6.50
N SER A 56 0.83 -2.16 -5.97
CA SER A 56 0.43 -3.28 -5.12
C SER A 56 0.29 -4.60 -5.88
N ASP A 57 0.53 -4.63 -7.19
CA ASP A 57 0.61 -5.89 -7.95
C ASP A 57 1.96 -6.55 -7.70
N GLY A 58 1.97 -7.52 -6.78
CA GLY A 58 3.12 -8.37 -6.53
C GLY A 58 3.21 -9.55 -7.51
N PRO A 59 4.15 -10.48 -7.29
CA PRO A 59 4.34 -11.65 -8.17
C PRO A 59 3.10 -12.51 -8.38
N LYS A 60 2.13 -12.46 -7.46
CA LYS A 60 0.86 -13.20 -7.51
C LYS A 60 -0.36 -12.32 -7.76
N GLY A 61 -0.16 -11.08 -8.19
CA GLY A 61 -1.22 -10.10 -8.40
C GLY A 61 -1.37 -9.12 -7.23
N ASN A 62 -2.48 -8.39 -7.22
CA ASN A 62 -2.72 -7.34 -6.23
C ASN A 62 -2.75 -7.88 -4.80
N ILE A 63 -1.95 -7.29 -3.92
CA ILE A 63 -1.85 -7.68 -2.50
C ILE A 63 -2.97 -7.14 -1.61
N GLY A 64 -3.82 -6.24 -2.13
CA GLY A 64 -4.98 -5.72 -1.41
C GLY A 64 -4.64 -5.18 -0.02
N CYS A 65 -5.29 -5.74 1.00
CA CYS A 65 -4.95 -5.52 2.41
C CYS A 65 -4.05 -6.67 2.89
N PRO A 66 -2.73 -6.45 3.07
CA PRO A 66 -1.78 -7.56 3.20
C PRO A 66 -1.98 -8.38 4.48
N VAL A 67 -2.07 -9.70 4.35
CA VAL A 67 -2.24 -10.63 5.49
C VAL A 67 -1.30 -11.83 5.41
N THR A 68 -1.01 -12.32 4.20
CA THR A 68 -0.02 -13.39 4.01
C THR A 68 1.40 -12.84 4.09
N ASP A 69 2.37 -13.74 4.30
CA ASP A 69 3.78 -13.38 4.34
C ASP A 69 4.25 -12.79 3.00
N GLU A 70 3.75 -13.32 1.88
CA GLU A 70 4.06 -12.85 0.53
C GLU A 70 3.51 -11.45 0.27
N GLU A 71 2.22 -11.21 0.61
CA GLU A 71 1.60 -9.89 0.48
C GLU A 71 2.31 -8.86 1.36
N SER A 72 2.63 -9.25 2.61
CA SER A 72 3.32 -8.37 3.56
C SER A 72 4.73 -8.05 3.09
N SER A 73 5.44 -9.04 2.55
CA SER A 73 6.78 -8.84 2.00
C SER A 73 6.77 -7.90 0.79
N TRP A 74 5.79 -8.04 -0.11
CA TRP A 74 5.65 -7.12 -1.24
C TRP A 74 5.33 -5.69 -0.80
N PHE A 75 4.41 -5.51 0.15
CA PHE A 75 4.12 -4.17 0.68
C PHE A 75 5.37 -3.49 1.26
N LEU A 76 6.17 -4.26 1.97
CA LEU A 76 7.39 -3.76 2.57
C LEU A 76 8.49 -3.47 1.53
N GLU A 77 8.60 -4.29 0.50
CA GLU A 77 9.46 -4.05 -0.67
C GLU A 77 9.07 -2.75 -1.39
N MET A 78 7.76 -2.47 -1.54
CA MET A 78 7.30 -1.19 -2.10
C MET A 78 7.85 0.01 -1.30
N ILE A 79 7.82 -0.09 0.03
CA ILE A 79 8.36 0.95 0.92
C ILE A 79 9.87 1.04 0.79
N ASP A 80 10.58 -0.10 0.82
CA ASP A 80 12.05 -0.13 0.75
C ASP A 80 12.58 0.43 -0.59
N ARG A 81 11.81 0.29 -1.68
CA ARG A 81 12.14 0.88 -3.00
C ARG A 81 11.94 2.39 -3.10
N THR A 82 11.05 2.96 -2.29
CA THR A 82 10.54 4.32 -2.54
C THR A 82 10.72 5.30 -1.38
N ARG A 83 11.01 4.81 -0.17
CA ARG A 83 11.33 5.67 0.98
C ARG A 83 12.61 6.48 0.74
N GLN A 84 12.65 7.72 1.20
CA GLN A 84 13.80 8.61 1.08
C GLN A 84 14.27 9.13 2.44
N HIS A 85 13.34 9.42 3.35
CA HIS A 85 13.58 10.05 4.66
C HIS A 85 13.21 9.13 5.84
N MET A 86 12.39 8.09 5.63
CA MET A 86 12.12 7.08 6.66
C MET A 86 13.39 6.34 7.06
N SER A 87 13.66 6.35 8.35
CA SER A 87 14.74 5.57 8.94
C SER A 87 14.41 4.08 8.95
N ASP A 88 15.42 3.23 9.17
CA ASP A 88 15.20 1.80 9.35
C ASP A 88 14.32 1.48 10.57
N ALA A 89 14.36 2.33 11.60
CA ALA A 89 13.48 2.22 12.76
C ALA A 89 12.01 2.48 12.40
N ASP A 90 11.75 3.47 11.54
CA ASP A 90 10.41 3.75 11.00
C ASP A 90 9.90 2.57 10.19
N ARG A 91 10.73 2.07 9.28
CA ARG A 91 10.41 0.90 8.44
C ARG A 91 10.17 -0.36 9.27
N ALA A 92 10.94 -0.57 10.34
CA ALA A 92 10.75 -1.69 11.25
C ALA A 92 9.45 -1.54 12.07
N ALA A 93 9.05 -0.32 12.42
CA ALA A 93 7.76 -0.07 13.07
C ALA A 93 6.59 -0.43 12.15
N ILE A 94 6.68 -0.06 10.86
CA ILE A 94 5.68 -0.45 9.85
C ILE A 94 5.58 -1.98 9.75
N ALA A 95 6.72 -2.69 9.71
CA ALA A 95 6.74 -4.16 9.67
C ALA A 95 6.02 -4.80 10.87
N ARG A 96 6.26 -4.28 12.09
CA ARG A 96 5.63 -4.79 13.31
C ARG A 96 4.13 -4.55 13.32
N ASP A 97 3.68 -3.36 12.92
CA ASP A 97 2.25 -3.04 12.86
C ASP A 97 1.54 -3.90 11.81
N LEU A 98 2.19 -4.16 10.66
CA LEU A 98 1.68 -5.06 9.63
C LEU A 98 1.56 -6.51 10.11
N ALA A 99 2.59 -7.05 10.77
CA ALA A 99 2.55 -8.39 11.34
C ALA A 99 1.47 -8.52 12.44
N THR A 100 1.28 -7.47 13.23
CA THR A 100 0.21 -7.40 14.24
C THR A 100 -1.17 -7.43 13.58
N HIS A 101 -1.35 -6.71 12.47
CA HIS A 101 -2.59 -6.75 11.68
C HIS A 101 -2.86 -8.14 11.12
N ALA A 102 -1.88 -8.73 10.41
CA ALA A 102 -1.98 -10.06 9.83
C ALA A 102 -2.35 -11.12 10.88
N THR A 103 -1.73 -11.08 12.06
CA THR A 103 -2.04 -11.96 13.18
C THR A 103 -3.50 -11.85 13.62
N LYS A 104 -4.02 -10.62 13.77
CA LYS A 104 -5.42 -10.39 14.16
C LYS A 104 -6.40 -10.92 13.12
N ILE A 105 -6.16 -10.66 11.83
CA ILE A 105 -7.04 -11.14 10.76
C ILE A 105 -7.02 -12.67 10.67
N ASN A 106 -5.84 -13.28 10.73
CA ASN A 106 -5.73 -14.74 10.69
C ASN A 106 -6.40 -15.40 11.89
N ALA A 107 -6.33 -14.80 13.08
CA ALA A 107 -7.06 -15.28 14.26
C ALA A 107 -8.58 -15.20 14.08
N ALA A 108 -9.09 -14.15 13.43
CA ALA A 108 -10.51 -13.98 13.15
C ALA A 108 -11.02 -14.99 12.09
N ARG A 109 -10.21 -15.29 11.06
CA ARG A 109 -10.56 -16.24 9.97
C ARG A 109 -10.57 -17.71 10.39
N ARG A 110 -9.94 -18.05 11.52
CA ARG A 110 -9.88 -19.41 12.07
C ARG A 110 -11.07 -19.76 12.97
N ARG A 111 -11.98 -18.81 13.21
CA ARG A 111 -13.23 -18.99 13.96
C ARG A 111 -14.34 -19.33 12.99
#